data_AF-A0A7X0JEQ6-F1
#
_entry.id   AF-A0A7X0JEQ6-F1
#
_cell.length_a   1.000
_cell.length_b   1.000
_cell.length_c   1.000
_cell.angle_alpha   90.00
_cell.angle_beta   90.00
_cell.angle_gamma   90.00
#
_symmetry.space_group_name_H-M   'P 1'
#
loop_
_entity.id
_entity.type
_entity.pdbx_description
1 polymer ?
#
loop_
_entity_poly.entity_id
_entity_poly.type
_entity_poly.pdbx_seq_one_letter_code
_entity_poly.pdbx_strand_id
1 'polypeptide(L)'
;MGKIAAAALAVAAVPAAAAPTTVTVTGTVMNGYDPVGTFGTAGADLAGKAFSAIFTVESKPDSTLTSTATSAYLYGRGAASPVSAALTIGSGTYNFAGSFSGTARASDAAGKGGTDMIYYMAEDTDLSLLPPDNTLFYVFFDSLSNLLSRPDYTAFDTVRPGPADAGQGQARIANYDPATGKFGQSTIANLSIDTIRADVASPVPEPATWAMMVAGFAMAGVALRRRRVDARVRFA
;
A
#
# COMPACT_ATOMS: atom_id res chain seq x y z
N MET A 1 -49.69 -19.13 -32.47
CA MET A 1 -48.45 -18.38 -32.78
C MET A 1 -48.18 -17.41 -31.64
N GLY A 2 -47.26 -17.72 -30.73
CA GLY A 2 -46.87 -16.82 -29.64
C GLY A 2 -45.36 -16.56 -29.70
N LYS A 3 -44.96 -15.31 -29.95
CA LYS A 3 -43.54 -14.89 -29.98
C LYS A 3 -43.08 -14.63 -28.54
N ILE A 4 -42.17 -15.45 -28.02
CA ILE A 4 -41.49 -15.17 -26.74
C ILE A 4 -40.30 -14.27 -27.07
N ALA A 5 -40.36 -13.01 -26.66
CA ALA A 5 -39.25 -12.07 -26.77
C ALA A 5 -38.21 -12.39 -25.66
N ALA A 6 -36.98 -12.67 -26.05
CA ALA A 6 -35.86 -12.81 -25.11
C ALA A 6 -35.28 -11.43 -24.82
N ALA A 7 -35.49 -10.91 -23.61
CA ALA A 7 -34.81 -9.72 -23.13
C ALA A 7 -33.41 -10.11 -22.66
N ALA A 8 -32.37 -9.60 -23.33
CA ALA A 8 -30.98 -9.73 -22.90
C ALA A 8 -30.68 -8.65 -21.84
N LEU A 9 -30.39 -9.07 -20.60
CA LEU A 9 -29.96 -8.18 -19.53
C LEU A 9 -28.44 -7.97 -19.68
N ALA A 10 -28.03 -6.80 -20.18
CA ALA A 10 -26.62 -6.42 -20.20
C ALA A 10 -26.23 -5.90 -18.81
N VAL A 11 -25.53 -6.72 -18.03
CA VAL A 11 -24.89 -6.27 -16.78
C VAL A 11 -23.61 -5.54 -17.17
N ALA A 12 -23.56 -4.23 -16.96
CA ALA A 12 -22.35 -3.45 -17.16
C ALA A 12 -21.28 -3.92 -16.15
N ALA A 13 -20.16 -4.43 -16.65
CA ALA A 13 -19.02 -4.76 -15.81
C ALA A 13 -18.42 -3.46 -15.27
N VAL A 14 -18.46 -3.28 -13.95
CA VAL A 14 -17.67 -2.23 -13.29
C VAL A 14 -16.24 -2.75 -13.18
N PRO A 15 -15.21 -1.97 -13.56
CA PRO A 15 -13.83 -2.39 -13.37
C PRO A 15 -13.56 -2.62 -11.89
N ALA A 16 -12.93 -3.76 -11.58
CA ALA A 16 -12.45 -4.08 -10.24
C ALA A 16 -11.48 -2.99 -9.77
N ALA A 17 -11.75 -2.41 -8.60
CA ALA A 17 -10.78 -1.52 -7.97
C ALA A 17 -9.58 -2.36 -7.52
N ALA A 18 -8.35 -1.94 -7.84
CA ALA A 18 -7.16 -2.62 -7.37
C ALA A 18 -7.13 -2.64 -5.84
N ALA A 19 -6.94 -3.81 -5.24
CA ALA A 19 -6.83 -3.92 -3.79
C ALA A 19 -5.59 -3.16 -3.30
N PRO A 20 -5.66 -2.49 -2.13
CA PRO A 20 -4.49 -1.84 -1.55
C PRO A 20 -3.39 -2.87 -1.26
N THR A 21 -2.15 -2.48 -1.47
CA THR A 21 -0.98 -3.29 -1.10
C THR A 21 -0.42 -2.83 0.22
N THR A 22 -0.09 -3.77 1.10
CA THR A 22 0.57 -3.47 2.37
C THR A 22 2.05 -3.82 2.29
N VAL A 23 2.90 -2.93 2.79
CA VAL A 23 4.35 -3.16 2.87
C VAL A 23 4.77 -3.06 4.32
N THR A 24 5.30 -4.16 4.86
CA THR A 24 5.79 -4.24 6.23
C THR A 24 7.30 -4.02 6.24
N VAL A 25 7.74 -3.07 7.07
CA VAL A 25 9.15 -2.76 7.31
C VAL A 25 9.45 -2.97 8.78
N THR A 26 10.54 -3.65 9.09
CA THR A 26 10.99 -3.85 10.47
C THR A 26 12.43 -3.42 10.62
N GLY A 27 12.80 -3.01 11.82
CA GLY A 27 14.19 -2.70 12.11
C GLY A 27 14.38 -2.18 13.52
N THR A 28 15.45 -1.39 13.68
CA THR A 28 15.80 -0.75 14.96
C THR A 28 15.94 0.76 14.80
N VAL A 29 15.59 1.49 15.85
CA VAL A 29 15.81 2.94 15.91
C VAL A 29 17.29 3.19 16.23
N MET A 30 18.01 3.87 15.33
CA MET A 30 19.42 4.22 15.53
C MET A 30 19.58 5.33 16.58
N ASN A 31 18.72 6.34 16.49
CA ASN A 31 18.60 7.41 17.47
C ASN A 31 17.22 8.07 17.34
N GLY A 32 16.72 8.69 18.39
CA GLY A 32 15.43 9.38 18.36
C GLY A 32 15.01 9.89 19.72
N TYR A 33 14.08 10.81 19.73
CA TYR A 33 13.57 11.44 20.95
C TYR A 33 12.06 11.65 20.84
N ASP A 34 11.34 11.27 21.89
CA ASP A 34 9.88 11.38 21.97
C ASP A 34 9.45 12.35 23.09
N PRO A 35 9.42 13.67 22.82
CA PRO A 35 9.13 14.67 23.84
C PRO A 35 7.73 14.57 24.45
N VAL A 36 6.76 14.03 23.71
CA VAL A 36 5.34 14.03 24.12
C VAL A 36 4.78 12.65 24.45
N GLY A 37 5.56 11.59 24.25
CA GLY A 37 5.14 10.22 24.57
C GLY A 37 4.30 9.56 23.49
N THR A 38 4.50 9.92 22.22
CA THR A 38 3.83 9.31 21.08
C THR A 38 4.08 7.79 21.00
N PHE A 39 5.29 7.35 21.36
CA PHE A 39 5.76 5.97 21.29
C PHE A 39 5.93 5.32 22.68
N GLY A 40 5.55 6.01 23.75
CA GLY A 40 5.69 5.52 25.12
C GLY A 40 5.67 6.65 26.15
N THR A 41 6.66 6.66 27.06
CA THR A 41 6.78 7.71 28.07
C THR A 41 7.31 9.00 27.44
N ALA A 42 6.69 10.14 27.75
CA ALA A 42 7.19 11.45 27.32
C ALA A 42 8.64 11.69 27.79
N GLY A 43 9.46 12.24 26.90
CA GLY A 43 10.90 12.45 27.11
C GLY A 43 11.76 11.19 26.93
N ALA A 44 11.21 10.10 26.40
CA ALA A 44 11.97 8.88 26.20
C ALA A 44 12.98 8.99 25.04
N ASP A 45 14.17 8.41 25.24
CA ASP A 45 15.09 8.05 24.16
C ASP A 45 14.55 6.80 23.44
N LEU A 46 14.52 6.89 22.11
CA LEU A 46 14.03 5.82 21.25
C LEU A 46 15.15 4.89 20.76
N ALA A 47 16.43 5.25 20.95
CA ALA A 47 17.57 4.47 20.46
C ALA A 47 17.53 3.00 20.92
N GLY A 48 17.82 2.08 19.98
CA GLY A 48 17.84 0.63 20.22
C GLY A 48 16.46 -0.03 20.32
N LYS A 49 15.36 0.73 20.30
CA LYS A 49 14.00 0.15 20.26
C LYS A 49 13.78 -0.50 18.89
N ALA A 50 13.11 -1.65 18.89
CA ALA A 50 12.59 -2.23 17.65
C ALA A 50 11.44 -1.35 17.13
N PHE A 51 11.31 -1.26 15.81
CA PHE A 51 10.16 -0.66 15.16
C PHE A 51 9.53 -1.62 14.14
N SER A 52 8.24 -1.41 13.91
CA SER A 52 7.49 -2.00 12.80
C SER A 52 6.70 -0.90 12.12
N ALA A 53 6.82 -0.80 10.80
CA ALA A 53 6.08 0.14 9.99
C ALA A 53 5.26 -0.61 8.93
N ILE A 54 4.01 -0.20 8.75
CA ILE A 54 3.13 -0.73 7.71
C ILE A 54 2.77 0.42 6.79
N PHE A 55 3.23 0.38 5.55
CA PHE A 55 2.78 1.29 4.50
C PHE A 55 1.60 0.65 3.77
N THR A 56 0.56 1.43 3.53
CA THR A 56 -0.55 1.05 2.64
C THR A 56 -0.44 1.86 1.38
N VAL A 57 -0.27 1.18 0.25
CA VAL A 57 -0.14 1.77 -1.09
C VAL A 57 -1.40 1.46 -1.88
N GLU A 58 -2.10 2.51 -2.31
CA GLU A 58 -3.33 2.41 -3.08
C GLU A 58 -3.35 3.52 -4.13
N SER A 59 -3.42 3.16 -5.41
CA SER A 59 -3.55 4.17 -6.46
C SER A 59 -4.90 4.88 -6.32
N LYS A 60 -4.86 6.22 -6.31
CA LYS A 60 -6.04 7.08 -6.24
C LYS A 60 -6.30 7.74 -7.59
N PRO A 61 -7.55 8.19 -7.85
CA PRO A 61 -7.80 9.15 -8.92
C PRO A 61 -6.81 10.32 -8.83
N ASP A 62 -6.29 10.77 -9.97
CA ASP A 62 -5.32 11.85 -10.09
C ASP A 62 -3.93 11.60 -9.48
N SER A 63 -3.65 10.37 -9.02
CA SER A 63 -2.26 9.96 -8.75
C SER A 63 -1.48 9.76 -10.06
N THR A 64 -0.20 10.10 -10.05
CA THR A 64 0.70 9.94 -11.20
C THR A 64 1.43 8.62 -11.07
N LEU A 65 1.20 7.71 -12.02
CA LEU A 65 1.94 6.46 -12.17
C LEU A 65 2.86 6.55 -13.39
N THR A 66 4.16 6.36 -13.16
CA THR A 66 5.17 6.25 -14.22
C THR A 66 5.88 4.92 -14.09
N SER A 67 5.96 4.15 -15.16
CA SER A 67 6.69 2.88 -15.20
C SER A 67 7.60 2.81 -16.41
N THR A 68 8.81 2.31 -16.20
CA THR A 68 9.79 1.94 -17.23
C THR A 68 10.16 0.47 -17.06
N ALA A 69 11.10 -0.04 -17.86
CA ALA A 69 11.62 -1.40 -17.70
C ALA A 69 12.44 -1.61 -16.40
N THR A 70 12.90 -0.54 -15.76
CA THR A 70 13.78 -0.58 -14.58
C THR A 70 13.28 0.25 -13.41
N SER A 71 12.15 0.95 -13.53
CA SER A 71 11.61 1.77 -12.44
C SER A 71 10.09 1.80 -12.48
N ALA A 72 9.45 1.79 -11.31
CA ALA A 72 8.06 2.15 -11.15
C ALA A 72 7.95 3.22 -10.06
N TYR A 73 7.09 4.20 -10.30
CA TYR A 73 6.94 5.38 -9.46
C TYR A 73 5.47 5.78 -9.38
N LEU A 74 4.94 5.86 -8.18
CA LEU A 74 3.60 6.31 -7.88
C LEU A 74 3.65 7.49 -6.91
N TYR A 75 2.97 8.57 -7.28
CA TYR A 75 2.99 9.82 -6.52
C TYR A 75 1.63 10.50 -6.52
N GLY A 76 1.31 11.20 -5.44
CA GLY A 76 0.17 12.08 -5.39
C GLY A 76 0.21 13.03 -4.19
N ARG A 77 -0.75 13.95 -4.16
CA ARG A 77 -0.89 14.96 -3.11
C ARG A 77 -2.35 15.09 -2.70
N GLY A 78 -2.60 15.52 -1.46
CA GLY A 78 -3.97 15.71 -0.98
C GLY A 78 -4.79 14.43 -1.10
N ALA A 79 -6.01 14.55 -1.63
CA ALA A 79 -6.90 13.42 -1.90
C ALA A 79 -6.35 12.39 -2.91
N ALA A 80 -5.38 12.79 -3.75
CA ALA A 80 -4.72 11.91 -4.70
C ALA A 80 -3.49 11.18 -4.09
N SER A 81 -3.16 11.44 -2.83
CA SER A 81 -2.03 10.80 -2.15
C SER A 81 -2.21 9.28 -2.08
N PRO A 82 -1.27 8.48 -2.61
CA PRO A 82 -1.43 7.04 -2.73
C PRO A 82 -0.85 6.24 -1.56
N VAL A 83 -0.21 6.89 -0.59
CA VAL A 83 0.51 6.21 0.50
C VAL A 83 0.08 6.74 1.86
N SER A 84 -0.29 5.82 2.73
CA SER A 84 -0.44 6.05 4.17
C SER A 84 0.48 5.09 4.93
N ALA A 85 0.74 5.35 6.20
CA ALA A 85 1.60 4.49 7.01
C ALA A 85 1.18 4.44 8.48
N ALA A 86 1.52 3.35 9.15
CA ALA A 86 1.46 3.22 10.61
C ALA A 86 2.85 2.83 11.12
N LEU A 87 3.45 3.65 11.98
CA LEU A 87 4.74 3.37 12.61
C LEU A 87 4.51 2.99 14.07
N THR A 88 5.03 1.84 14.48
CA THR A 88 5.03 1.36 15.85
C THR A 88 6.46 1.29 16.37
N ILE A 89 6.71 1.94 17.51
CA ILE A 89 7.97 1.86 18.25
C ILE A 89 7.62 1.59 19.71
N GLY A 90 8.19 0.52 20.28
CA GLY A 90 7.83 0.11 21.64
C GLY A 90 6.35 -0.25 21.76
N SER A 91 5.60 0.49 22.57
CA SER A 91 4.16 0.25 22.80
C SER A 91 3.24 1.26 22.11
N GLY A 92 3.79 2.31 21.48
CA GLY A 92 2.99 3.33 20.82
C GLY A 92 3.00 3.18 19.30
N THR A 93 1.93 3.68 18.68
CA THR A 93 1.75 3.69 17.23
C THR A 93 1.31 5.08 16.80
N TYR A 94 1.95 5.60 15.75
CA TYR A 94 1.55 6.83 15.08
C TYR A 94 1.10 6.52 13.65
N ASN A 95 -0.03 7.09 13.24
CA ASN A 95 -0.60 6.91 11.91
C ASN A 95 -0.33 8.15 11.06
N PHE A 96 0.31 7.94 9.91
CA PHE A 96 0.51 8.91 8.86
C PHE A 96 -0.58 8.71 7.81
N ALA A 97 -1.47 9.69 7.67
CA ALA A 97 -2.55 9.62 6.68
C ALA A 97 -2.01 9.81 5.26
N GLY A 98 -0.84 10.43 5.10
CA GLY A 98 -0.31 10.87 3.81
C GLY A 98 -1.14 12.01 3.21
N SER A 99 -1.81 12.78 4.06
CA SER A 99 -2.80 13.79 3.69
C SER A 99 -2.23 14.93 2.83
N PHE A 100 -0.92 15.19 2.92
CA PHE A 100 -0.27 16.20 2.07
C PHE A 100 0.35 15.58 0.83
N SER A 101 1.18 14.53 0.98
CA SER A 101 1.77 13.82 -0.14
C SER A 101 2.13 12.38 0.20
N GLY A 102 2.23 11.55 -0.84
CA GLY A 102 2.59 10.14 -0.71
C GLY A 102 3.35 9.67 -1.95
N THR A 103 4.37 8.85 -1.72
CA THR A 103 5.24 8.32 -2.77
C THR A 103 5.55 6.86 -2.52
N ALA A 104 5.42 6.03 -3.56
CA ALA A 104 5.95 4.67 -3.61
C ALA A 104 6.82 4.51 -4.85
N ARG A 105 8.03 3.98 -4.70
CA ARG A 105 8.97 3.83 -5.82
C ARG A 105 9.76 2.54 -5.68
N ALA A 106 9.99 1.90 -6.82
CA ALA A 106 10.92 0.79 -6.98
C ALA A 106 11.85 1.06 -8.18
N SER A 107 13.11 0.65 -8.06
CA SER A 107 14.10 0.64 -9.14
C SER A 107 14.79 -0.72 -9.14
N ASP A 108 14.76 -1.43 -10.26
CA ASP A 108 15.55 -2.65 -10.53
C ASP A 108 16.61 -2.27 -11.56
N ALA A 109 17.76 -1.82 -11.06
CA ALA A 109 18.89 -1.37 -11.89
C ALA A 109 20.23 -1.95 -11.44
N ALA A 110 20.29 -2.71 -10.34
CA ALA A 110 21.46 -3.47 -9.98
C ALA A 110 21.85 -4.43 -11.12
N GLY A 111 23.15 -4.52 -11.41
CA GLY A 111 23.66 -5.29 -12.56
C GLY A 111 23.45 -4.65 -13.94
N LYS A 112 22.73 -3.51 -14.02
CA LYS A 112 22.52 -2.72 -15.27
C LYS A 112 23.25 -1.37 -15.23
N GLY A 113 24.20 -1.21 -14.31
CA GLY A 113 24.95 0.04 -14.09
C GLY A 113 24.27 1.03 -13.14
N GLY A 114 23.19 0.62 -12.46
CA GLY A 114 22.55 1.38 -11.39
C GLY A 114 22.42 0.55 -10.11
N THR A 115 21.47 0.92 -9.27
CA THR A 115 21.19 0.26 -8.00
C THR A 115 19.73 -0.16 -7.88
N ASP A 116 19.49 -1.16 -7.04
CA ASP A 116 18.17 -1.53 -6.61
C ASP A 116 17.70 -0.63 -5.48
N MET A 117 16.46 -0.15 -5.58
CA MET A 117 15.92 0.79 -4.61
C MET A 117 14.45 0.52 -4.38
N ILE A 118 14.03 0.56 -3.12
CA ILE A 118 12.63 0.75 -2.73
C ILE A 118 12.54 2.00 -1.87
N TYR A 119 11.50 2.80 -2.09
CA TYR A 119 11.25 4.03 -1.35
C TYR A 119 9.76 4.19 -1.08
N TYR A 120 9.39 4.41 0.18
CA TYR A 120 8.04 4.80 0.58
C TYR A 120 8.09 6.06 1.42
N MET A 121 7.12 6.93 1.21
CA MET A 121 6.94 8.15 1.98
C MET A 121 5.46 8.45 2.17
N ALA A 122 5.11 8.81 3.40
CA ALA A 122 3.83 9.43 3.73
C ALA A 122 4.11 10.75 4.46
N GLU A 123 3.51 11.83 3.98
CA GLU A 123 3.64 13.17 4.56
C GLU A 123 2.27 13.72 4.93
N ASP A 124 2.16 14.13 6.19
CA ASP A 124 1.05 14.89 6.74
C ASP A 124 1.54 16.31 7.03
N THR A 125 0.93 17.27 6.36
CA THR A 125 1.19 18.69 6.60
C THR A 125 -0.14 19.42 6.62
N ASP A 126 -0.47 20.03 7.75
CA ASP A 126 -1.57 20.96 7.82
C ASP A 126 -1.10 22.33 7.32
N LEU A 127 -1.40 22.63 6.05
CA LEU A 127 -1.04 23.89 5.41
C LEU A 127 -1.73 25.11 6.04
N SER A 128 -2.77 24.91 6.87
CA SER A 128 -3.44 26.00 7.57
C SER A 128 -2.63 26.50 8.78
N LEU A 129 -1.68 25.71 9.26
CA LEU A 129 -0.83 26.04 10.39
C LEU A 129 0.51 26.60 9.88
N LEU A 130 0.78 27.89 10.11
CA LEU A 130 2.03 28.54 9.72
C LEU A 130 2.91 28.86 10.95
N PRO A 131 4.23 28.59 10.91
CA PRO A 131 4.94 27.86 9.85
C PRO A 131 4.52 26.39 9.83
N PRO A 132 4.42 25.75 8.65
CA PRO A 132 4.08 24.34 8.57
C PRO A 132 5.25 23.55 9.13
N ASP A 133 4.98 22.73 10.14
CA ASP A 133 5.94 21.74 10.60
C ASP A 133 5.47 20.38 10.08
N ASN A 134 6.27 19.75 9.24
CA ASN A 134 5.83 18.59 8.48
C ASN A 134 5.94 17.34 9.35
N THR A 135 4.87 16.56 9.37
CA THR A 135 4.90 15.19 9.87
C THR A 135 5.24 14.29 8.69
N LEU A 136 6.46 13.77 8.70
CA LEU A 136 7.05 13.05 7.58
C LEU A 136 7.51 11.68 8.05
N PHE A 137 7.15 10.65 7.31
CA PHE A 137 7.73 9.33 7.47
C PHE A 137 8.16 8.77 6.14
N TYR A 138 9.45 8.42 6.03
CA TYR A 138 9.97 7.71 4.87
C TYR A 138 10.90 6.58 5.27
N VAL A 139 10.96 5.58 4.40
CA VAL A 139 11.93 4.48 4.43
C VAL A 139 12.47 4.28 3.03
N PHE A 140 13.75 3.97 2.94
CA PHE A 140 14.37 3.61 1.69
C PHE A 140 15.51 2.62 1.90
N PHE A 141 15.79 1.84 0.88
CA PHE A 141 17.12 1.24 0.75
C PHE A 141 17.65 1.50 -0.63
N ASP A 142 18.97 1.51 -0.72
CA ASP A 142 19.72 1.55 -1.95
C ASP A 142 20.78 0.44 -1.88
N SER A 143 20.83 -0.41 -2.90
CA SER A 143 21.71 -1.58 -2.93
C SER A 143 22.39 -1.75 -4.28
N LEU A 144 23.69 -2.03 -4.24
CA LEU A 144 24.44 -2.53 -5.40
C LEU A 144 24.17 -4.02 -5.67
N SER A 145 23.58 -4.72 -4.69
CA SER A 145 23.15 -6.11 -4.83
C SER A 145 21.84 -6.16 -5.61
N ASN A 146 21.68 -7.20 -6.42
CA ASN A 146 20.43 -7.44 -7.16
C ASN A 146 19.40 -8.09 -6.22
N LEU A 147 18.65 -7.25 -5.50
CA LEU A 147 17.67 -7.64 -4.48
C LEU A 147 16.25 -7.70 -5.05
N LEU A 148 15.99 -7.00 -6.17
CA LEU A 148 14.71 -6.97 -6.83
C LEU A 148 14.77 -7.77 -8.13
N SER A 149 13.70 -8.50 -8.44
CA SER A 149 13.58 -9.21 -9.71
C SER A 149 12.87 -8.39 -10.79
N ARG A 150 12.18 -7.31 -10.37
CA ARG A 150 11.36 -6.40 -11.18
C ARG A 150 11.25 -5.04 -10.49
N PRO A 151 11.02 -3.95 -11.23
CA PRO A 151 10.80 -2.64 -10.65
C PRO A 151 9.35 -2.49 -10.15
N ASP A 152 8.98 -3.27 -9.14
CA ASP A 152 7.62 -3.29 -8.59
C ASP A 152 7.67 -2.96 -7.11
N TYR A 153 7.03 -1.86 -6.69
CA TYR A 153 6.94 -1.45 -5.29
C TYR A 153 5.78 -2.12 -4.54
N THR A 154 5.03 -3.00 -5.20
CA THR A 154 3.91 -3.75 -4.62
C THR A 154 4.13 -5.26 -4.61
N ALA A 155 4.99 -5.80 -5.47
CA ALA A 155 5.19 -7.24 -5.61
C ALA A 155 6.67 -7.62 -5.55
N PHE A 156 7.16 -7.80 -4.32
CA PHE A 156 8.46 -8.39 -4.04
C PHE A 156 8.40 -9.21 -2.75
N ASP A 157 9.26 -10.23 -2.66
CA ASP A 157 9.38 -11.07 -1.48
C ASP A 157 10.02 -10.31 -0.31
N THR A 158 10.49 -11.01 0.72
CA THR A 158 11.24 -10.37 1.80
C THR A 158 12.63 -9.95 1.31
N VAL A 159 12.88 -8.64 1.28
CA VAL A 159 14.20 -8.05 1.08
C VAL A 159 14.87 -7.86 2.45
N ARG A 160 16.14 -8.24 2.54
CA ARG A 160 16.99 -8.06 3.72
C ARG A 160 18.24 -7.27 3.31
N PRO A 161 18.25 -5.95 3.49
CA PRO A 161 19.43 -5.15 3.21
C PRO A 161 20.62 -5.69 4.03
N GLY A 162 21.74 -5.93 3.35
CA GLY A 162 23.00 -6.29 4.00
C GLY A 162 23.69 -5.07 4.60
N PRO A 163 24.79 -5.26 5.36
CA PRO A 163 25.53 -4.16 5.98
C PRO A 163 26.13 -3.14 4.99
N ALA A 164 26.29 -3.53 3.73
CA ALA A 164 26.78 -2.67 2.65
C ALA A 164 25.65 -1.89 1.95
N ASP A 165 24.39 -2.22 2.24
CA ASP A 165 23.22 -1.59 1.64
C ASP A 165 22.77 -0.42 2.52
N ALA A 166 22.31 0.67 1.89
CA ALA A 166 21.89 1.88 2.58
C ALA A 166 20.42 1.81 3.06
N GLY A 167 20.08 0.81 3.87
CA GLY A 167 18.73 0.63 4.43
C GLY A 167 18.46 1.61 5.59
N GLN A 168 17.78 2.73 5.30
CA GLN A 168 17.55 3.80 6.27
C GLN A 168 16.12 4.34 6.21
N GLY A 169 15.64 4.88 7.32
CA GLY A 169 14.38 5.61 7.37
C GLY A 169 14.41 6.73 8.38
N GLN A 170 13.41 7.59 8.31
CA GLN A 170 13.23 8.68 9.26
C GLN A 170 11.76 8.94 9.48
N ALA A 171 11.37 9.07 10.74
CA ALA A 171 10.09 9.62 11.15
C ALA A 171 10.33 10.96 11.86
N ARG A 172 9.57 11.97 11.47
CA ARG A 172 9.44 13.25 12.16
C ARG A 172 7.95 13.51 12.36
N ILE A 173 7.53 13.78 13.57
CA ILE A 173 6.15 14.10 13.91
C ILE A 173 6.13 15.47 14.57
N ALA A 174 5.41 16.39 13.93
CA ALA A 174 5.18 17.71 14.47
C ALA A 174 4.18 17.62 15.62
N ASN A 175 4.57 18.11 16.79
CA ASN A 175 3.73 18.06 17.98
C ASN A 175 2.99 19.39 18.13
N TYR A 176 1.81 19.48 17.51
CA TYR A 176 0.95 20.67 17.59
C TYR A 176 0.04 20.58 18.82
N ASP A 177 0.06 21.63 19.65
CA ASP A 177 -0.88 21.79 20.75
C ASP A 177 -2.07 22.66 20.31
N PRO A 178 -3.27 22.09 20.11
CA PRO A 178 -4.43 22.84 19.65
C PRO A 178 -4.95 23.84 20.69
N ALA A 179 -4.62 23.68 21.98
CA ALA A 179 -5.05 24.61 23.01
C ALA A 179 -4.26 25.92 22.96
N THR A 180 -2.96 25.84 22.66
CA THR A 180 -2.09 27.02 22.59
C THR A 180 -1.85 27.51 21.17
N GLY A 181 -2.17 26.70 20.17
CA GLY A 181 -1.89 26.97 18.76
C GLY A 181 -0.41 26.97 18.42
N LYS A 182 0.42 26.32 19.25
CA LYS A 182 1.88 26.32 19.11
C LYS A 182 2.40 24.92 18.78
N PHE A 183 3.49 24.88 18.02
CA PHE A 183 4.28 23.68 17.84
C PHE A 183 5.26 23.53 19.01
N GLY A 184 5.24 22.35 19.64
CA GLY A 184 6.25 21.89 20.58
C GLY A 184 7.46 21.30 19.85
N GLN A 185 8.36 20.68 20.62
CA GLN A 185 9.47 19.94 20.07
C GLN A 185 8.95 18.73 19.27
N SER A 186 9.45 18.50 18.06
CA SER A 186 9.07 17.35 17.23
C SER A 186 9.56 16.02 17.83
N THR A 187 8.78 14.96 17.62
CA THR A 187 9.24 13.58 17.83
C THR A 187 10.05 13.16 16.60
N ILE A 188 11.26 12.63 16.80
CA ILE A 188 12.16 12.24 15.71
C ILE A 188 12.66 10.81 15.96
N ALA A 189 12.71 9.98 14.93
CA ALA A 189 13.34 8.67 14.96
C ALA A 189 14.08 8.41 13.65
N ASN A 190 15.39 8.16 13.72
CA ASN A 190 16.20 7.68 12.61
C ASN A 190 16.27 6.15 12.70
N LEU A 191 16.01 5.48 11.58
CA LEU A 191 15.70 4.04 11.54
C LEU A 191 16.76 3.30 10.71
N SER A 192 17.19 2.16 11.21
CA SER A 192 17.96 1.15 10.46
C SER A 192 17.03 0.02 10.08
N ILE A 193 16.98 -0.31 8.80
CA ILE A 193 16.03 -1.30 8.26
C ILE A 193 16.67 -2.69 8.28
N ASP A 194 15.98 -3.65 8.88
CA ASP A 194 16.37 -5.07 8.86
C ASP A 194 15.66 -5.83 7.74
N THR A 195 14.35 -5.62 7.59
CA THR A 195 13.54 -6.31 6.58
C THR A 195 12.48 -5.42 5.97
N ILE A 196 12.18 -5.65 4.69
CA ILE A 196 11.07 -5.05 3.97
C ILE A 196 10.35 -6.18 3.22
N ARG A 197 9.04 -6.23 3.31
CA ARG A 197 8.21 -7.24 2.64
C ARG A 197 6.95 -6.58 2.12
N ALA A 198 6.63 -6.83 0.86
CA ALA A 198 5.32 -6.50 0.31
C ALA A 198 4.38 -7.70 0.46
N ASP A 199 3.16 -7.43 0.93
CA ASP A 199 2.06 -8.37 0.98
C ASP A 199 0.94 -7.83 0.09
N VAL A 200 0.80 -8.43 -1.09
CA VAL A 200 -0.34 -8.18 -1.96
C VAL A 200 -1.52 -8.91 -1.37
N ALA A 201 -2.56 -8.17 -0.97
CA ALA A 201 -3.82 -8.78 -0.58
C ALA A 201 -4.28 -9.69 -1.73
N SER A 202 -4.37 -11.00 -1.46
CA SER A 202 -4.86 -11.94 -2.47
C SER A 202 -6.21 -11.44 -2.96
N PRO A 203 -6.41 -11.26 -4.29
CA PRO A 203 -7.66 -10.76 -4.81
C PRO A 203 -8.81 -11.63 -4.29
N VAL A 204 -9.60 -11.08 -3.37
CA VAL A 204 -10.80 -11.75 -2.91
C VAL A 204 -11.74 -11.73 -4.11
N PRO A 205 -12.20 -12.90 -4.63
CA PRO A 205 -13.03 -12.89 -5.82
C PRO A 205 -14.26 -12.03 -5.53
N GLU A 206 -14.41 -10.96 -6.31
CA GLU A 206 -15.47 -9.97 -6.05
C GLU A 206 -16.84 -10.67 -6.06
N PRO A 207 -17.82 -10.23 -5.25
CA PRO A 207 -19.17 -10.80 -5.24
C PRO A 207 -19.80 -10.91 -6.65
N ALA A 208 -19.43 -10.00 -7.57
CA ALA A 208 -19.84 -10.05 -8.96
C ALA A 208 -19.26 -11.26 -9.72
N THR A 209 -18.01 -11.64 -9.45
CA THR A 209 -17.38 -12.84 -10.03
C THR A 209 -18.12 -14.11 -9.57
N TRP A 210 -18.46 -14.19 -8.28
CA TRP A 210 -19.29 -15.28 -7.76
C TRP A 210 -20.66 -15.29 -8.42
N ALA A 211 -21.30 -14.12 -8.53
CA ALA A 211 -22.60 -13.99 -9.16
C ALA A 211 -22.57 -14.41 -10.64
N MET A 212 -21.51 -14.06 -11.38
CA MET A 212 -21.31 -14.46 -12.78
C MET A 212 -21.07 -15.97 -12.91
N MET A 213 -20.30 -16.58 -12.02
CA MET A 213 -20.13 -18.04 -11.99
C MET A 213 -21.47 -18.73 -11.70
N VAL A 214 -22.20 -18.29 -10.68
CA VAL A 214 -23.52 -18.82 -10.30
C VAL A 214 -24.52 -18.64 -11.45
N ALA A 215 -24.56 -17.46 -12.07
CA ALA A 215 -25.41 -17.19 -13.22
C ALA A 215 -25.04 -18.08 -14.43
N GLY A 216 -23.74 -18.28 -14.69
CA GLY A 216 -23.25 -19.19 -15.72
C GLY A 216 -23.71 -20.63 -15.48
N PHE A 217 -23.59 -21.12 -14.24
CA PHE A 217 -24.10 -22.44 -13.87
C PHE A 217 -25.62 -22.54 -13.97
N ALA A 218 -26.35 -21.51 -13.56
CA ALA A 218 -27.81 -21.47 -13.69
C ALA A 218 -28.25 -21.52 -15.17
N MET A 219 -27.62 -20.74 -16.04
CA MET A 219 -27.90 -20.75 -17.49
C MET A 219 -27.57 -22.10 -18.13
N ALA A 220 -26.43 -22.70 -17.77
CA ALA A 220 -26.07 -24.04 -18.24
C ALA A 220 -27.10 -25.10 -17.79
N GLY A 221 -27.54 -25.04 -16.53
CA GLY A 221 -28.59 -25.91 -16.00
C GLY A 221 -29.92 -25.74 -16.73
N VAL A 222 -30.35 -24.51 -17.00
CA VAL A 222 -31.57 -24.21 -17.78
C VAL A 222 -31.46 -24.76 -19.21
N ALA A 223 -30.31 -24.57 -19.87
CA ALA A 223 -30.08 -25.07 -21.22
C ALA A 223 -30.16 -26.61 -21.28
N LEU A 224 -29.57 -27.30 -20.31
CA LEU A 224 -29.64 -28.76 -20.19
C LEU A 224 -31.08 -29.25 -19.94
N ARG A 225 -31.86 -28.54 -19.11
CA ARG A 225 -33.27 -28.89 -18.84
C ARG A 225 -34.16 -28.77 -20.09
N ARG A 226 -33.93 -27.77 -20.94
CA ARG A 226 -34.70 -27.57 -22.18
C ARG A 226 -34.50 -28.71 -23.20
N ARG A 227 -33.35 -29.38 -23.19
CA ARG A 227 -33.06 -30.48 -24.14
C ARG A 227 -33.79 -31.80 -23.84
N ARG A 228 -34.33 -32.00 -22.63
CA ARG A 228 -34.95 -33.28 -22.23
C ARG A 228 -36.44 -33.43 -22.59
N VAL A 229 -37.05 -32.49 -23.31
CA VAL A 229 -38.51 -32.46 -23.52
C VAL A 229 -39.00 -33.29 -24.73
N ASP A 230 -38.12 -33.79 -25.61
CA ASP A 230 -38.53 -34.56 -26.81
C ASP A 230 -38.20 -36.07 -26.76
N ALA A 231 -38.42 -36.72 -25.61
CA ALA A 231 -38.43 -38.18 -25.56
C ALA A 231 -39.82 -38.71 -25.98
N ARG A 232 -40.11 -38.76 -27.28
CA ARG A 232 -41.30 -39.46 -27.80
C ARG A 232 -41.04 -40.97 -27.79
N VAL A 233 -41.63 -41.67 -26.82
CA VAL A 233 -41.70 -43.14 -26.84
C VAL A 233 -42.77 -43.55 -27.84
N ARG A 234 -42.37 -44.26 -28.91
CA ARG A 234 -43.29 -44.86 -29.88
C ARG A 234 -43.44 -46.33 -29.50
N PHE A 235 -44.66 -46.74 -29.14
CA PHE A 235 -44.99 -48.15 -28.98
C PHE A 235 -45.42 -48.71 -30.34
N ALA A 236 -44.95 -49.92 -30.65
CA ALA A 236 -45.23 -50.67 -31.87
C ALA A 236 -46.51 -51.49 -31.72
#